data_AF-A0A0V8JMI3-F1
#
_entry.id   AF-A0A0V8JMI3-F1
#
_cell.length_a   1.000
_cell.length_b   1.000
_cell.length_c   1.000
_cell.angle_alpha   90.00
_cell.angle_beta   90.00
_cell.angle_gamma   90.00
#
_symmetry.space_group_name_H-M   'P 1'
#
loop_
_entity.id
_entity.type
_entity.pdbx_description
1 polymer ?
#
loop_
_entity_poly.entity_id
_entity_poly.type
_entity_poly.pdbx_seq_one_letter_code
_entity_poly.pdbx_strand_id
1 'polypeptide(L)'
;MICYEGEQIEAFDQPMVSYVREKTGNSKWLPDRETEAGDFYLDSIVVGESYQGKGIGSMLLQSAFQEAESRKLPLTLNVELDNEGARALYEKMDFYVTGTRYISGKPFYYMKRNA
;
A
#
# COMPACT_ATOMS: atom_id res chain seq x y z
N MET A 1 10.39 -1.13 4.72
CA MET A 1 9.00 -1.58 4.53
C MET A 1 8.15 -0.75 5.47
N ILE A 2 7.02 -0.26 4.99
CA ILE A 2 6.05 0.52 5.78
C ILE A 2 4.71 -0.18 5.65
N CYS A 3 4.11 -0.52 6.80
CA CYS A 3 2.76 -1.06 6.89
C CYS A 3 2.01 -0.40 8.03
N TYR A 4 0.68 -0.29 7.91
CA TYR A 4 -0.18 0.24 8.95
C TYR A 4 -1.63 -0.19 8.76
N GLU A 5 -2.45 -0.09 9.80
CA GLU A 5 -3.89 -0.31 9.69
C GLU A 5 -4.52 0.87 8.95
N GLY A 6 -5.41 0.60 8.00
CA GLY A 6 -5.96 1.64 7.13
C GLY A 6 -6.77 2.71 7.86
N GLU A 7 -7.19 2.45 9.10
CA GLU A 7 -7.80 3.46 9.98
C GLU A 7 -6.83 4.58 10.38
N GLN A 8 -5.53 4.33 10.29
CA GLN A 8 -4.48 5.28 10.66
C GLN A 8 -4.17 6.30 9.55
N ILE A 9 -4.68 6.10 8.32
CA ILE A 9 -4.32 6.91 7.16
C ILE A 9 -4.62 8.40 7.36
N GLU A 10 -5.76 8.75 7.95
CA GLU A 10 -6.14 10.15 8.17
C GLU A 10 -5.16 10.86 9.11
N ALA A 11 -4.67 10.16 10.14
CA ALA A 11 -3.69 10.70 11.07
C ALA A 11 -2.32 10.91 10.40
N PHE A 12 -1.93 10.01 9.49
CA PHE A 12 -0.67 10.13 8.74
C PHE A 12 -0.72 11.18 7.64
N ASP A 13 -1.90 11.41 7.03
CA ASP A 13 -2.09 12.42 6.01
C ASP A 13 -2.18 13.84 6.60
N GLN A 14 -2.57 13.98 7.86
CA GLN A 14 -2.84 15.29 8.47
C GLN A 14 -1.67 16.29 8.41
N PRO A 15 -0.40 15.91 8.63
CA PRO A 15 0.74 16.81 8.43
C PRO A 15 0.86 17.31 6.99
N MET A 16 0.67 16.42 6.01
CA MET A 16 0.70 16.76 4.59
C MET A 16 -0.46 17.67 4.21
N VAL A 17 -1.68 17.35 4.65
CA VAL A 17 -2.88 18.18 4.44
C VAL A 17 -2.65 19.59 4.97
N SER A 18 -2.13 19.71 6.18
CA SER A 18 -1.86 21.01 6.81
C SER A 18 -0.83 21.80 5.99
N TYR A 19 0.27 21.16 5.61
CA TYR A 19 1.33 21.77 4.82
C TYR A 19 0.84 22.24 3.45
N VAL A 20 0.14 21.39 2.69
CA VAL A 20 -0.33 21.74 1.34
C VAL A 20 -1.37 22.85 1.40
N ARG A 21 -2.31 22.82 2.35
CA ARG A 21 -3.31 23.89 2.51
C ARG A 21 -2.66 25.23 2.85
N GLU A 22 -1.67 25.23 3.74
CA GLU A 22 -0.90 26.43 4.10
C GLU A 22 -0.16 27.00 2.88
N LYS A 23 0.54 26.15 2.12
CA LYS A 23 1.38 26.62 0.99
C LYS A 23 0.61 27.00 -0.26
N THR A 24 -0.54 26.36 -0.50
CA THR A 24 -1.30 26.56 -1.75
C THR A 24 -2.51 27.48 -1.58
N GLY A 25 -2.97 27.72 -0.35
CA GLY A 25 -4.25 28.37 -0.08
C GLY A 25 -5.48 27.52 -0.45
N ASN A 26 -5.30 26.30 -0.95
CA ASN A 26 -6.39 25.41 -1.30
C ASN A 26 -6.91 24.68 -0.06
N SER A 27 -7.80 25.32 0.69
CA SER A 27 -8.37 24.79 1.95
C SER A 27 -9.14 23.48 1.82
N LYS A 28 -9.52 23.07 0.60
CA LYS A 28 -10.26 21.83 0.33
C LYS A 28 -9.37 20.70 -0.18
N TRP A 29 -8.08 20.93 -0.35
CA TRP A 29 -7.16 19.88 -0.79
C TRP A 29 -7.14 18.71 0.22
N LEU A 30 -7.17 17.51 -0.33
CA LEU A 30 -7.04 16.22 0.35
C LEU A 30 -6.24 15.28 -0.57
N PRO A 31 -5.43 14.37 0.00
CA PRO A 31 -4.78 13.32 -0.78
C PRO A 31 -5.80 12.28 -1.27
N ASP A 32 -5.38 11.51 -2.28
CA ASP A 32 -6.15 10.36 -2.74
C ASP A 32 -6.14 9.25 -1.69
N ARG A 33 -7.25 8.53 -1.58
CA ARG A 33 -7.40 7.47 -0.58
C ARG A 33 -6.74 6.17 -1.06
N GLU A 34 -5.58 5.86 -0.51
CA GLU A 34 -4.80 4.67 -0.90
C GLU A 34 -5.25 3.37 -0.23
N THR A 35 -5.89 3.43 0.93
CA THR A 35 -6.36 2.27 1.71
C THR A 35 -7.69 2.52 2.44
N GLU A 36 -8.24 1.49 3.07
CA GLU A 36 -9.54 1.51 3.73
C GLU A 36 -9.48 0.95 5.17
N ALA A 37 -10.43 1.38 5.99
CA ALA A 37 -10.59 0.85 7.34
C ALA A 37 -10.87 -0.66 7.30
N GLY A 38 -10.30 -1.41 8.24
CA GLY A 38 -10.35 -2.87 8.25
C GLY A 38 -9.32 -3.56 7.37
N ASP A 39 -8.42 -2.83 6.71
CA ASP A 39 -7.26 -3.41 6.01
C ASP A 39 -5.96 -3.17 6.78
N PHE A 40 -5.02 -4.12 6.70
CA PHE A 40 -3.61 -3.87 7.02
C PHE A 40 -2.91 -3.54 5.69
N TYR A 41 -2.48 -2.30 5.52
CA TYR A 41 -1.97 -1.76 4.26
C TYR A 41 -0.45 -1.82 4.22
N LEU A 42 0.11 -2.42 3.17
CA LEU A 42 1.51 -2.32 2.80
C LEU A 42 1.67 -1.11 1.86
N ASP A 43 2.09 0.00 2.44
CA ASP A 43 2.34 1.26 1.74
C ASP A 43 3.56 1.16 0.83
N SER A 44 4.68 0.68 1.38
CA SER A 44 5.92 0.64 0.62
C SER A 44 6.84 -0.51 1.01
N ILE A 45 7.40 -1.13 -0.03
CA ILE A 45 8.47 -2.11 0.07
C ILE A 45 9.59 -1.73 -0.89
N VAL A 46 10.78 -1.52 -0.34
CA VAL A 46 11.94 -1.11 -1.13
C VAL A 46 13.12 -1.98 -0.72
N VAL A 47 13.77 -2.58 -1.72
CA VAL A 47 15.02 -3.33 -1.56
C VAL A 47 16.09 -2.60 -2.34
N GLY A 48 17.18 -2.21 -1.65
CA GLY A 48 18.30 -1.52 -2.29
C GLY A 48 18.87 -2.34 -3.44
N GLU A 49 19.31 -1.67 -4.51
CA GLU A 49 19.71 -2.28 -5.78
C GLU A 49 20.70 -3.46 -5.61
N SER A 50 21.74 -3.28 -4.79
CA SER A 50 22.75 -4.32 -4.47
C SER A 50 22.21 -5.55 -3.74
N TYR A 51 20.95 -5.51 -3.31
CA TYR A 51 20.26 -6.54 -2.54
C TYR A 51 19.06 -7.15 -3.29
N GLN A 52 18.74 -6.65 -4.49
CA GLN A 52 17.68 -7.21 -5.33
C GLN A 52 18.05 -8.59 -5.87
N GLY A 53 17.04 -9.36 -6.32
CA GLY A 53 17.22 -10.72 -6.84
C GLY A 53 17.57 -11.79 -5.79
N LYS A 54 17.67 -11.42 -4.50
CA LYS A 54 18.07 -12.31 -3.39
C LYS A 54 16.88 -12.79 -2.53
N GLY A 55 15.65 -12.59 -2.99
CA GLY A 55 14.43 -12.99 -2.26
C GLY A 55 14.03 -12.09 -1.08
N ILE A 56 14.76 -11.01 -0.78
CA ILE A 56 14.49 -10.12 0.36
C ILE A 56 13.10 -9.47 0.27
N GLY A 57 12.68 -9.06 -0.93
CA GLY A 57 11.33 -8.50 -1.13
C GLY A 57 10.24 -9.50 -0.73
N SER A 58 10.37 -10.77 -1.13
CA SER A 58 9.44 -11.82 -0.76
C SER A 58 9.46 -12.10 0.75
N MET A 59 10.64 -12.06 1.40
CA MET A 59 10.75 -12.22 2.85
C MET A 59 10.05 -11.08 3.61
N LEU A 60 10.23 -9.84 3.18
CA LEU A 60 9.55 -8.68 3.75
C LEU A 60 8.03 -8.78 3.58
N LEU A 61 7.56 -9.14 2.38
CA LEU A 61 6.14 -9.32 2.11
C LEU A 61 5.52 -10.45 2.97
N GLN A 62 6.25 -11.56 3.15
CA GLN A 62 5.81 -12.63 4.05
C GLN A 62 5.74 -12.17 5.51
N SER A 63 6.67 -11.33 5.95
CA SER A 63 6.63 -10.75 7.30
C SER A 63 5.43 -9.82 7.48
N ALA A 64 5.10 -9.00 6.48
CA ALA A 64 3.90 -8.16 6.51
C ALA A 64 2.63 -9.00 6.59
N PHE A 65 2.58 -10.15 5.90
CA PHE A 65 1.44 -11.05 5.96
C PHE A 65 1.28 -11.70 7.33
N GLN A 66 2.36 -12.17 7.94
CA GLN A 66 2.33 -12.72 9.31
C GLN A 66 1.83 -11.68 10.33
N GLU A 67 2.20 -10.41 10.14
CA GLU A 67 1.69 -9.32 10.97
C GLU A 67 0.19 -9.11 10.73
N ALA A 68 -0.27 -9.12 9.48
CA ALA A 68 -1.70 -9.05 9.14
C ALA A 68 -2.52 -10.19 9.78
N GLU A 69 -2.02 -11.44 9.72
CA GLU A 69 -2.61 -12.62 10.38
C GLU A 69 -2.72 -12.42 11.89
N SER A 70 -1.66 -11.90 12.52
CA SER A 70 -1.65 -11.65 13.97
C SER A 70 -2.70 -10.60 14.38
N ARG A 71 -2.99 -9.64 13.49
CA ARG A 71 -3.99 -8.59 13.65
C ARG A 71 -5.40 -9.05 13.23
N LYS A 72 -5.53 -10.20 12.56
CA LYS A 72 -6.77 -10.69 11.94
C LYS A 72 -7.34 -9.71 10.91
N LEU A 73 -6.46 -9.06 10.17
CA LEU A 73 -6.79 -8.12 9.12
C LEU A 73 -6.23 -8.63 7.79
N PRO A 74 -6.94 -8.46 6.66
CA PRO A 74 -6.37 -8.75 5.36
C PRO A 74 -5.19 -7.82 5.06
N LEU A 75 -4.16 -8.36 4.39
CA LEU A 75 -3.06 -7.56 3.87
C LEU A 75 -3.44 -6.97 2.50
N THR A 76 -3.20 -5.68 2.30
CA THR A 76 -3.52 -4.98 1.05
C THR A 76 -2.37 -4.16 0.52
N LEU A 77 -2.35 -3.92 -0.78
CA LEU A 77 -1.36 -3.09 -1.46
C LEU A 77 -1.91 -2.50 -2.77
N ASN A 78 -1.25 -1.47 -3.29
CA ASN A 78 -1.47 -0.92 -4.62
C ASN A 78 -0.33 -1.31 -5.57
N VAL A 79 -0.66 -1.75 -6.80
CA VAL A 79 0.33 -2.05 -7.84
C VAL A 79 -0.03 -1.36 -9.16
N GLU A 80 0.95 -0.73 -9.81
CA GLU A 80 0.76 -0.10 -11.12
C GLU A 80 0.26 -1.12 -12.14
N LEU A 81 -0.66 -0.72 -13.03
CA LEU A 81 -1.32 -1.67 -13.95
C LEU A 81 -0.35 -2.34 -14.93
N ASP A 82 0.72 -1.64 -15.31
CA ASP A 82 1.76 -2.11 -16.23
C ASP A 82 2.90 -2.87 -15.53
N ASN A 83 2.90 -2.92 -14.19
CA ASN A 83 3.87 -3.69 -13.43
C ASN A 83 3.45 -5.16 -13.31
N GLU A 84 3.42 -5.84 -14.45
CA GLU A 84 3.02 -7.25 -14.56
C GLU A 84 3.89 -8.18 -13.70
N GLY A 85 5.18 -7.85 -13.54
CA GLY A 85 6.11 -8.61 -12.72
C GLY A 85 5.74 -8.59 -11.23
N ALA A 86 5.44 -7.41 -10.69
CA ALA A 86 4.99 -7.28 -9.31
C ALA A 86 3.61 -7.92 -9.11
N ARG A 87 2.66 -7.69 -10.04
CA ARG A 87 1.34 -8.32 -9.98
C ARG A 87 1.45 -9.84 -9.94
N ALA A 88 2.22 -10.44 -10.84
CA ALA A 88 2.41 -11.89 -10.89
C ALA A 88 3.10 -12.45 -9.63
N LEU A 89 4.01 -11.69 -9.01
CA LEU A 89 4.60 -12.05 -7.72
C LEU A 89 3.53 -12.09 -6.63
N TYR A 90 2.69 -11.05 -6.55
CA TYR A 90 1.64 -10.97 -5.53
C TYR A 90 0.56 -12.04 -5.72
N GLU A 91 0.14 -12.31 -6.96
CA GLU A 91 -0.82 -13.39 -7.28
C GLU A 91 -0.29 -14.77 -6.86
N LYS A 92 1.01 -15.03 -7.04
CA LYS A 92 1.65 -16.27 -6.53
C LYS A 92 1.67 -16.37 -5.01
N MET A 93 1.44 -15.26 -4.32
CA MET A 93 1.37 -15.18 -2.86
C MET A 93 -0.08 -15.00 -2.38
N ASP A 94 -1.05 -15.49 -3.17
CA ASP A 94 -2.48 -15.51 -2.85
C ASP A 94 -3.15 -14.13 -2.75
N PHE A 95 -2.51 -13.08 -3.29
CA PHE A 95 -3.20 -11.82 -3.49
C PHE A 95 -4.15 -11.91 -4.69
N TYR A 96 -5.29 -11.24 -4.58
CA TYR A 96 -6.26 -11.08 -5.65
C TYR A 96 -6.66 -9.61 -5.81
N VAL A 97 -6.97 -9.21 -7.04
CA VAL A 97 -7.44 -7.84 -7.33
C VAL A 97 -8.85 -7.67 -6.76
N THR A 98 -9.06 -6.63 -5.96
CA THR A 98 -10.37 -6.25 -5.41
C THR A 98 -10.95 -5.00 -6.06
N GLY A 99 -10.13 -4.25 -6.79
CA GLY A 99 -10.58 -3.08 -7.54
C GLY A 99 -9.42 -2.30 -8.13
N THR A 100 -9.74 -1.08 -8.57
CA THR A 100 -8.75 -0.12 -9.08
C THR A 100 -8.85 1.16 -8.25
N ARG A 101 -7.69 1.68 -7.82
CA ARG A 101 -7.58 2.99 -7.17
C ARG A 101 -6.90 3.97 -8.11
N TYR A 102 -7.31 5.23 -8.06
CA TYR A 102 -6.63 6.32 -8.74
C TYR A 102 -5.83 7.10 -7.70
N ILE A 103 -4.51 7.16 -7.88
CA ILE A 103 -3.59 7.85 -7.00
C ILE A 103 -2.77 8.81 -7.87
N SER A 104 -2.86 10.10 -7.59
CA SER A 104 -2.27 11.18 -8.38
C SER A 104 -2.61 11.08 -9.88
N GLY A 105 -3.86 10.71 -10.19
CA GLY A 105 -4.36 10.57 -11.56
C GLY A 105 -3.89 9.31 -12.31
N LYS A 106 -3.15 8.41 -11.67
CA LYS A 106 -2.73 7.12 -12.24
C LYS A 106 -3.53 5.96 -11.66
N PRO A 107 -3.91 4.95 -12.46
CA PRO A 107 -4.62 3.78 -11.96
C PRO A 107 -3.65 2.74 -11.37
N PHE A 108 -4.08 2.12 -10.29
CA PHE A 108 -3.40 1.01 -9.61
C PHE A 108 -4.40 -0.11 -9.34
N TYR A 109 -3.98 -1.37 -9.47
CA TYR A 109 -4.75 -2.47 -8.91
C TYR A 109 -4.66 -2.41 -7.39
N TYR A 110 -5.81 -2.44 -6.72
CA TYR A 110 -5.88 -2.69 -5.29
C TYR A 110 -5.95 -4.19 -5.08
N MET A 111 -4.92 -4.75 -4.46
CA MET A 111 -4.79 -6.18 -4.24
C MET A 111 -4.95 -6.51 -2.76
N LYS A 112 -5.62 -7.63 -2.48
CA LYS A 112 -5.91 -8.11 -1.13
C LYS A 112 -5.47 -9.56 -0.98
N ARG A 113 -4.92 -9.90 0.17
CA ARG A 113 -4.70 -11.27 0.65
C ARG A 113 -5.39 -11.40 2.01
N ASN A 114 -6.25 -12.39 2.15
CA ASN A 114 -6.92 -12.63 3.42
C ASN A 114 -5.94 -13.22 4.43
N ALA A 115 -6.01 -12.77 5.68
CA ALA A 115 -5.39 -13.38 6.85
C ALA A 115 -6.06 -14.71 7.23
#